data_AF-A0AAD8KR02-F1
#
_entry.id   AF-A0AAD8KR02-F1
#
_cell.length_a   1.000
_cell.length_b   1.000
_cell.length_c   1.000
_cell.angle_alpha   90.00
_cell.angle_beta   90.00
_cell.angle_gamma   90.00
#
_symmetry.space_group_name_H-M   'P 1'
#
loop_
_entity.id
_entity.type
_entity.pdbx_description
1 polymer ?
#
loop_
_entity_poly.entity_id
_entity_poly.type
_entity_poly.pdbx_seq_one_letter_code
_entity_poly.pdbx_strand_id
1 'polypeptide(L)'
;MNQHDHPLFELLRGKVSIAAMDLIFNEKKKIDNLFNHRSVCGHHLSTTCGLPCACQLSGYLESGQKVSVDAVDVFWRKLDFSPAYIIPDEKIDVREEMKKVTKHVLAQPESV
;
A
#
# COMPACT_ATOMS: atom_id res chain seq x y z
N MET A 1 5.49 2.00 21.72
CA MET A 1 4.42 2.86 21.18
C MET A 1 4.47 2.77 19.67
N ASN A 2 3.37 2.41 19.02
CA ASN A 2 3.30 2.34 17.56
C ASN A 2 3.42 3.76 16.98
N GLN A 3 4.49 4.06 16.26
CA GLN A 3 4.74 5.38 15.66
C GLN A 3 3.65 5.80 14.64
N HIS A 4 2.82 4.85 14.21
CA HIS A 4 1.65 5.05 13.36
C HIS A 4 0.37 5.39 14.16
N ASP A 5 0.46 5.55 15.49
CA ASP A 5 -0.68 5.92 16.33
C ASP A 5 -0.97 7.43 16.39
N HIS A 6 -0.25 8.22 15.59
CA HIS A 6 -0.43 9.66 15.52
C HIS A 6 -1.72 10.04 14.77
N PRO A 7 -2.52 11.04 15.23
CA PRO A 7 -3.78 11.45 14.59
C PRO A 7 -3.65 11.79 13.10
N LEU A 8 -2.50 12.35 12.71
CA LEU A 8 -2.14 12.64 11.31
C LEU A 8 -2.30 11.44 10.35
N PHE A 9 -2.13 10.22 10.86
CA PHE A 9 -2.19 8.96 10.10
C PHE A 9 -3.53 8.24 10.16
N GLU A 10 -4.52 8.78 10.87
CA GLU A 10 -5.81 8.11 11.09
C GLU A 10 -6.47 7.67 9.79
N LEU A 11 -6.44 8.51 8.76
CA LEU A 11 -7.03 8.21 7.45
C LEU A 11 -6.17 7.28 6.58
N LEU A 12 -4.88 7.16 6.88
CA LEU A 12 -3.94 6.31 6.12
C LEU A 12 -3.90 4.87 6.65
N ARG A 13 -4.22 4.69 7.94
CA ARG A 13 -4.14 3.39 8.62
C ARG A 13 -5.01 2.35 7.90
N GLY A 14 -4.41 1.22 7.53
CA GLY A 14 -5.10 0.14 6.82
C GLY A 14 -5.46 0.44 5.37
N LYS A 15 -5.02 1.56 4.81
CA LYS A 15 -5.25 1.95 3.40
C LYS A 15 -3.97 2.24 2.63
N VAL A 16 -2.88 2.49 3.35
CA VAL A 16 -1.57 2.82 2.79
C VAL A 16 -0.54 1.87 3.39
N SER A 17 0.47 1.52 2.59
CA SER A 17 1.58 0.67 3.02
C SER A 17 2.28 1.22 4.27
N ILE A 18 2.76 0.31 5.13
CA ILE A 18 3.51 0.68 6.34
C ILE A 18 4.78 1.47 5.98
N ALA A 19 5.47 1.07 4.91
CA ALA A 19 6.67 1.76 4.42
C ALA A 19 6.41 3.23 4.08
N ALA A 20 5.28 3.54 3.41
CA ALA A 20 4.90 4.92 3.14
C ALA A 20 4.61 5.70 4.44
N MET A 21 3.94 5.08 5.41
CA MET A 21 3.70 5.72 6.71
C MET A 21 5.01 6.01 7.46
N ASP A 22 6.01 5.11 7.39
CA ASP A 22 7.35 5.34 7.96
C ASP A 22 8.08 6.52 7.30
N LEU A 23 8.01 6.61 5.97
CA LEU A 23 8.62 7.72 5.22
C LEU A 23 7.97 9.07 5.58
N ILE A 24 6.64 9.13 5.63
CA ILE A 24 5.91 10.34 6.04
C ILE A 24 6.25 10.70 7.50
N PHE A 25 6.36 9.71 8.39
CA PHE A 25 6.70 9.97 9.79
C PHE A 25 8.12 10.53 9.95
N ASN A 26 9.07 10.06 9.14
CA ASN A 26 10.42 10.60 9.12
C ASN A 26 10.48 12.03 8.57
N GLU A 27 9.65 12.38 7.59
CA GLU A 27 9.47 13.78 7.17
C GLU A 27 8.85 14.63 8.28
N LYS A 28 7.85 14.12 9.02
CA LYS A 28 7.25 14.85 10.15
C LYS A 28 8.30 15.27 11.19
N LYS A 29 9.28 14.42 11.49
CA LYS A 29 10.38 14.75 12.44
C LYS A 29 11.24 15.92 11.97
N LYS A 30 11.24 16.24 10.68
CA LYS A 30 12.02 17.36 10.10
C LYS A 30 11.30 18.70 10.17
N ILE A 31 10.01 18.72 10.53
CA ILE A 31 9.20 19.95 10.61
C ILE A 31 9.84 20.96 11.57
N ASP A 32 10.24 20.52 12.76
CA ASP A 32 10.88 21.41 13.75
C ASP A 32 12.18 22.02 13.20
N ASN A 33 12.95 21.24 12.42
CA ASN A 33 14.16 21.74 11.79
C ASN A 33 13.87 22.80 10.72
N LEU A 34 12.82 22.59 9.91
CA LEU A 34 12.36 23.57 8.92
C LEU A 34 12.03 24.92 9.56
N PHE A 35 11.28 24.90 10.67
CA PHE A 35 10.91 26.13 11.37
C PHE A 35 12.08 26.77 12.10
N ASN A 36 12.83 26.02 12.89
CA ASN A 36 13.88 26.56 13.75
C ASN A 36 15.06 27.12 12.96
N HIS A 37 15.35 26.55 11.79
CA HIS A 37 16.48 26.96 10.97
C HIS A 37 16.09 27.76 9.72
N ARG A 38 14.79 28.08 9.55
CA ARG A 38 14.25 28.68 8.32
C ARG A 38 14.75 27.98 7.06
N SER A 39 14.84 26.66 7.11
CA SER A 39 15.30 25.87 5.97
C SER A 39 14.15 25.70 4.97
N VAL A 40 14.50 25.51 3.70
CA VAL A 40 13.52 25.29 2.63
C VAL A 40 13.27 23.80 2.46
N CYS A 41 12.01 23.41 2.31
CA CYS A 41 11.69 22.03 2.01
C CYS A 41 11.92 21.78 0.52
N GLY A 42 12.92 20.97 0.17
CA GLY A 42 13.22 20.63 -1.23
C GLY A 42 12.18 19.74 -1.92
N HIS A 43 11.02 19.48 -1.29
CA HIS A 43 9.93 18.63 -1.80
C HIS A 43 10.38 17.26 -2.33
N HIS A 44 11.52 16.74 -1.87
CA HIS A 44 12.11 15.52 -2.43
C HIS A 44 11.15 14.33 -2.29
N LEU A 45 10.59 14.12 -1.09
CA LEU A 45 9.66 13.02 -0.86
C LEU A 45 8.39 13.14 -1.73
N SER A 46 7.90 14.36 -1.95
CA SER A 46 6.72 14.60 -2.78
C SER A 46 7.01 14.38 -4.26
N THR A 47 8.19 14.75 -4.74
CA THR A 47 8.57 14.66 -6.15
C THR A 47 9.04 13.28 -6.57
N THR A 48 9.73 12.54 -5.69
CA THR A 48 10.30 11.22 -6.03
C THR A 48 9.46 10.04 -5.55
N CYS A 49 8.73 10.21 -4.44
CA CYS A 49 7.92 9.14 -3.87
C CYS A 49 6.42 9.43 -3.90
N GLY A 50 5.99 10.64 -4.31
CA GLY A 50 4.58 11.02 -4.28
C GLY A 50 3.96 10.95 -2.88
N LEU A 51 4.76 11.23 -1.84
CA LEU A 51 4.30 11.28 -0.45
C LEU A 51 4.47 12.70 0.11
N PRO A 52 3.62 13.13 1.06
CA PRO A 52 3.67 14.49 1.57
C PRO A 52 5.01 14.81 2.26
N CYS A 53 5.64 15.91 1.85
CA CYS A 53 6.86 16.46 2.46
C CYS A 53 6.57 17.07 3.84
N ALA A 54 7.62 17.30 4.64
CA ALA A 54 7.52 18.04 5.89
C ALA A 54 6.80 19.40 5.77
N CYS A 55 6.98 20.12 4.65
CA CYS A 55 6.24 21.35 4.36
C CYS A 55 4.72 21.18 4.31
N GLN A 56 4.24 20.19 3.56
CA GLN A 56 2.82 19.88 3.44
C GLN A 56 2.28 19.37 4.77
N LEU A 57 3.07 18.56 5.49
CA LEU A 57 2.72 18.05 6.81
C LEU A 57 2.56 19.18 7.84
N SER A 58 3.38 20.23 7.79
CA SER A 58 3.19 21.41 8.64
C SER A 58 1.83 22.06 8.40
N GLY A 59 1.42 22.24 7.14
CA GLY A 59 0.10 22.79 6.81
C GLY A 59 -1.06 21.94 7.35
N TYR A 60 -0.95 20.61 7.31
CA TYR A 60 -1.95 19.73 7.91
C TYR A 60 -2.00 19.87 9.43
N LEU A 61 -0.84 19.96 10.10
CA LEU A 61 -0.79 20.13 11.56
C LEU A 61 -1.36 21.48 12.00
N GLU A 62 -1.03 22.57 11.30
CA GLU A 62 -1.52 23.92 11.59
C GLU A 62 -3.03 24.05 11.41
N SER A 63 -3.58 23.38 10.40
CA SER A 63 -5.02 23.36 10.12
C SER A 63 -5.80 22.30 10.92
N GLY A 64 -5.12 21.47 11.72
CA GLY A 64 -5.72 20.33 12.41
C GLY A 64 -6.25 19.24 11.47
N GLN A 65 -5.83 19.25 10.20
CA GLN A 65 -6.23 18.28 9.20
C GLN A 65 -5.40 17.00 9.29
N LYS A 66 -6.02 15.91 8.82
CA LYS A 66 -5.38 14.59 8.69
C LYS A 66 -4.89 14.43 7.25
N VAL A 67 -3.84 13.64 7.04
CA VAL A 67 -3.36 13.36 5.68
C VAL A 67 -4.40 12.48 4.98
N SER A 68 -5.00 12.98 3.90
CA SER A 68 -5.90 12.18 3.07
C SER A 68 -5.13 11.10 2.32
N VAL A 69 -5.79 9.97 2.06
CA VAL A 69 -5.28 8.92 1.16
C VAL A 69 -4.99 9.50 -0.23
N ASP A 70 -5.72 10.53 -0.66
CA ASP A 70 -5.52 11.18 -1.95
C ASP A 70 -4.21 11.95 -2.07
N ALA A 71 -3.60 12.33 -0.94
CA ALA A 71 -2.30 13.00 -0.90
C ALA A 71 -1.11 12.03 -1.00
N VAL A 72 -1.37 10.72 -1.04
CA VAL A 72 -0.37 9.66 -1.15
C VAL A 72 -0.43 9.04 -2.54
N ASP A 73 0.68 8.79 -3.20
CA ASP A 73 0.66 8.17 -4.54
C ASP A 73 -0.04 6.81 -4.56
N VAL A 74 -0.76 6.51 -5.65
CA VAL A 74 -1.50 5.25 -5.85
C VAL A 74 -0.62 4.01 -5.66
N PHE A 75 0.68 4.12 -5.96
CA PHE A 75 1.67 3.08 -5.69
C PHE A 75 1.65 2.61 -4.23
N TRP A 76 1.53 3.54 -3.29
CA TRP A 76 1.54 3.25 -1.85
C TRP A 76 0.16 2.91 -1.28
N ARG A 77 -0.92 3.17 -2.02
CA ARG A 77 -2.30 2.86 -1.64
C ARG A 77 -2.67 1.39 -1.83
N LYS A 78 -1.72 0.54 -2.25
CA LYS A 78 -1.96 -0.89 -2.47
C LYS A 78 -2.12 -1.64 -1.15
N LEU A 79 -3.31 -1.50 -0.59
CA LEU A 79 -3.98 -2.42 0.31
C LEU A 79 -5.46 -2.41 -0.11
N ASP A 80 -5.71 -2.82 -1.35
CA ASP A 80 -7.08 -3.09 -1.78
C ASP A 80 -7.50 -4.43 -1.17
N PHE A 81 -8.23 -4.35 -0.06
CA PHE A 81 -8.90 -5.50 0.55
C PHE A 81 -10.23 -5.81 -0.12
N SER A 82 -10.59 -5.14 -1.23
CA SER A 82 -11.62 -5.69 -2.09
C SER A 82 -11.24 -7.15 -2.31
N PRO A 83 -12.20 -8.08 -2.13
CA PRO A 83 -11.93 -9.44 -2.53
C PRO A 83 -11.46 -9.33 -3.98
N ALA A 84 -10.19 -9.70 -4.22
CA ALA A 84 -9.75 -9.99 -5.58
C ALA A 84 -10.89 -10.79 -6.18
N TYR A 85 -11.43 -10.37 -7.33
CA TYR A 85 -12.58 -11.03 -7.93
C TYR A 85 -12.23 -12.52 -7.98
N ILE A 86 -12.68 -13.27 -6.97
CA ILE A 86 -12.50 -14.69 -6.90
C ILE A 86 -13.48 -15.06 -7.98
N ILE A 87 -12.97 -15.24 -9.20
CA ILE A 87 -13.69 -15.97 -10.24
C ILE A 87 -14.23 -17.15 -9.44
N PRO A 88 -15.57 -17.21 -9.21
CA PRO A 88 -16.13 -18.23 -8.33
C PRO A 88 -15.55 -19.50 -8.86
N ASP A 89 -14.68 -20.14 -8.06
CA ASP A 89 -13.86 -21.27 -8.47
C ASP A 89 -14.75 -22.08 -9.39
N GLU A 90 -14.48 -22.03 -10.71
CA GLU A 90 -15.26 -22.85 -11.64
C GLU A 90 -15.20 -24.19 -10.95
N LYS A 91 -16.34 -24.74 -10.51
CA LYS A 91 -16.35 -25.86 -9.58
C LYS A 91 -15.67 -27.02 -10.26
N ILE A 92 -14.35 -27.06 -10.18
CA ILE A 92 -13.48 -28.01 -10.84
C ILE A 92 -13.54 -29.16 -9.88
N ASP A 93 -14.41 -30.11 -10.20
CA ASP A 93 -14.41 -31.38 -9.52
C ASP A 93 -13.09 -32.08 -9.88
N VAL A 94 -12.11 -31.93 -8.99
CA VAL A 94 -10.79 -32.56 -9.09
C VAL A 94 -10.91 -34.06 -9.38
N ARG A 95 -11.98 -34.72 -8.90
CA ARG A 95 -12.22 -36.14 -9.17
C ARG A 95 -12.61 -36.38 -10.64
N GLU A 96 -13.42 -35.52 -11.24
CA GLU A 96 -13.76 -35.61 -12.66
C GLU A 96 -12.57 -35.28 -13.56
N GLU A 97 -11.78 -34.27 -13.21
CA GLU A 97 -10.54 -33.96 -13.95
C GLU A 97 -9.52 -35.10 -13.88
N MET A 98 -9.31 -35.69 -12.70
CA MET A 98 -8.43 -36.85 -12.56
C MET A 98 -8.90 -38.04 -13.40
N LYS A 99 -10.21 -38.29 -13.51
CA LYS A 99 -10.74 -39.35 -14.40
C LYS A 99 -10.39 -39.09 -15.86
N LYS A 100 -10.43 -37.84 -16.33
CA LYS A 100 -10.04 -37.48 -17.70
C LYS A 100 -8.56 -37.76 -17.94
N VAL A 101 -7.69 -37.38 -16.99
CA VAL A 101 -6.26 -37.65 -17.04
C VAL A 101 -5.98 -39.15 -17.08
N THR A 102 -6.61 -39.93 -16.18
CA THR A 102 -6.43 -41.40 -16.15
C THR A 102 -6.87 -42.05 -17.47
N LYS A 103 -8.01 -41.65 -18.04
CA LYS A 103 -8.46 -42.16 -19.34
C LYS A 103 -7.46 -41.83 -20.45
N HIS A 104 -6.89 -40.62 -20.45
CA HIS A 104 -5.91 -40.21 -21.44
C HIS A 104 -4.61 -41.02 -21.32
N VAL A 105 -4.10 -41.21 -20.10
CA VAL A 105 -2.89 -42.03 -19.85
C VAL A 105 -3.09 -43.48 -20.25
N LEU A 106 -4.25 -44.07 -19.96
CA LEU A 106 -4.57 -45.46 -20.34
C LEU A 106 -4.84 -45.63 -21.84
N ALA A 107 -5.22 -44.56 -22.53
CA ALA A 107 -5.46 -44.57 -23.98
C ALA A 107 -4.19 -44.33 -24.80
N GLN A 108 -3.09 -43.88 -24.17
CA GLN A 108 -1.80 -43.79 -24.83
C GLN A 108 -1.16 -45.19 -24.87
N PRO A 109 -0.71 -45.67 -26.04
CA PRO A 109 0.07 -46.90 -26.10
C PRO A 109 1.36 -46.72 -25.30
N GLU A 110 1.79 -47.77 -24.59
CA GLU A 110 3.08 -47.77 -23.92
C GLU A 110 4.17 -47.43 -24.95
N SER A 111 4.92 -46.36 -24.69
CA SER A 111 6.08 -46.01 -25.50
C SER A 111 7.11 -47.13 -25.34
N VAL A 112 7.20 -48.00 -26.36
CA VAL A 112 8.22 -49.06 -26.51
C VAL A 112 9.61 -48.46 -26.60
#